data_AF-A0A849QDX5-F1
#
_entry.id   AF-A0A849QDX5-F1
#
_cell.length_a   1.000
_cell.length_b   1.000
_cell.length_c   1.000
_cell.angle_alpha   90.00
_cell.angle_beta   90.00
_cell.angle_gamma   90.00
#
_symmetry.space_group_name_H-M   'P 1'
#
loop_
_entity.id
_entity.type
_entity.pdbx_description
1 polymer ?
#
loop_
_entity_poly.entity_id
_entity_poly.type
_entity_poly.pdbx_seq_one_letter_code
_entity_poly.pdbx_strand_id
1 'polypeptide(L)'
;MKLFPYRFKYQREDAIHPTTGQVVTRFYPMIPLRLISKKGRTTDLTGLLDSGSDGIIIPHGIAQYLGLELEDAPPMKVAGGNDIERWTSEVSIVLGRGGRYTDEIRCREVGIPKVGDPPILIGREPIFDLYEVTFIEAERTVSMKPYKPKKGKGKR
;
A
#
# COMPACT_ATOMS: atom_id res chain seq x y z
N MET A 1 0.57 -12.49 15.46
CA MET A 1 1.65 -11.82 14.71
C MET A 1 2.24 -10.71 15.57
N LYS A 2 3.57 -10.55 15.58
CA LYS A 2 4.25 -9.46 16.30
C LYS A 2 4.60 -8.37 15.29
N LEU A 3 3.93 -7.23 15.36
CA LEU A 3 4.17 -6.07 14.49
C LEU A 3 5.31 -5.20 15.04
N PHE A 4 6.14 -4.64 14.17
CA PHE A 4 7.23 -3.74 14.53
C PHE A 4 6.88 -2.27 14.27
N PRO A 5 7.42 -1.31 15.03
CA PRO A 5 7.31 0.09 14.65
C PRO A 5 8.20 0.39 13.44
N TYR A 6 7.76 1.32 12.59
CA TYR A 6 8.48 1.79 11.42
C TYR A 6 8.58 3.31 11.40
N ARG A 7 9.68 3.80 10.81
CA ARG A 7 9.83 5.19 10.41
C ARG A 7 10.53 5.22 9.07
N PHE A 8 9.88 5.80 8.07
CA PHE A 8 10.40 5.91 6.71
C PHE A 8 10.55 7.38 6.32
N LYS A 9 11.57 7.68 5.53
CA LYS A 9 11.68 8.98 4.84
C LYS A 9 10.86 8.90 3.57
N TYR A 10 10.27 10.01 3.16
CA TYR A 10 9.60 10.09 1.88
C TYR A 10 10.61 9.89 0.77
N GLN A 11 10.18 9.18 -0.26
CA GLN A 11 10.96 8.98 -1.47
C GLN A 11 10.85 10.23 -2.33
N ARG A 12 12.00 10.72 -2.79
CA ARG A 12 12.08 11.82 -3.73
C ARG A 12 11.79 11.29 -5.13
N GLU A 13 10.85 11.92 -5.82
CA GLU A 13 10.58 11.66 -7.23
C GLU A 13 10.55 12.98 -8.01
N ASP A 14 11.16 12.98 -9.19
CA ASP A 14 11.10 14.10 -10.09
C ASP A 14 9.95 13.85 -11.09
N ALA A 15 8.95 14.72 -11.08
CA ALA A 15 7.77 14.63 -11.92
C ALA A 15 7.73 15.79 -12.91
N ILE A 16 7.14 15.58 -14.09
CA ILE A 16 6.94 16.66 -15.06
C ILE A 16 5.60 17.32 -14.73
N HIS A 17 5.61 18.62 -14.44
CA HIS A 17 4.39 19.36 -14.21
C HIS A 17 3.54 19.36 -15.49
N PRO A 18 2.30 18.85 -15.45
CA PRO A 18 1.54 18.54 -16.67
C PRO A 18 1.24 19.79 -17.51
N THR A 19 1.09 20.95 -16.87
CA THR A 19 0.77 22.21 -17.56
C THR A 19 1.99 23.00 -18.02
N THR A 20 3.12 22.91 -17.32
CA THR A 20 4.27 23.81 -17.55
C THR A 20 5.46 23.09 -18.17
N GLY A 21 5.44 21.75 -18.20
CA GLY A 21 6.56 20.92 -18.65
C GLY A 21 7.78 20.97 -17.72
N GLN A 22 7.72 21.73 -16.63
CA GLN A 22 8.83 21.86 -15.70
C GLN A 22 9.00 20.59 -14.87
N VAL A 23 10.24 20.17 -14.69
CA VAL A 23 10.57 19.14 -13.72
C VAL A 23 10.36 19.72 -12.32
N VAL A 24 9.43 19.12 -11.59
CA VAL A 24 9.10 19.44 -10.21
C VAL A 24 9.47 18.25 -9.34
N THR A 25 10.33 18.49 -8.36
CA THR A 25 10.61 17.50 -7.33
C THR A 25 9.42 17.39 -6.36
N ARG A 26 9.02 16.16 -6.07
CA ARG A 26 8.00 15.78 -5.11
C ARG A 26 8.55 14.73 -4.15
N PHE A 27 7.91 14.61 -3.00
CA PHE A 27 8.28 13.66 -1.96
C PHE A 27 7.04 12.86 -1.59
N TYR A 28 7.11 11.54 -1.71
CA TYR A 28 5.97 10.65 -1.50
C TYR A 28 6.23 9.67 -0.34
N PRO A 29 5.21 9.34 0.46
CA PRO A 29 5.30 8.39 1.57
C PRO A 29 5.36 6.93 1.07
N MET A 30 6.40 6.60 0.32
CA MET A 30 6.65 5.25 -0.20
C MET A 30 7.26 4.36 0.90
N ILE A 31 6.74 3.14 1.06
CA ILE A 31 7.25 2.15 2.00
C ILE A 31 7.78 0.91 1.27
N PRO A 32 8.94 0.36 1.68
CA PRO A 32 9.48 -0.86 1.09
C PRO A 32 8.64 -2.06 1.49
N LEU A 33 8.33 -2.92 0.52
CA LEU A 33 7.55 -4.13 0.73
C LEU A 33 7.95 -5.25 -0.22
N ARG A 34 7.49 -6.46 0.09
CA ARG A 34 7.41 -7.59 -0.84
C ARG A 34 5.99 -8.12 -0.85
N LEU A 35 5.60 -8.69 -1.98
CA LEU A 35 4.34 -9.40 -2.11
C LEU A 35 4.63 -10.90 -2.22
N ILE A 36 3.82 -11.70 -1.53
CA ILE A 36 3.96 -13.15 -1.46
C ILE A 36 2.63 -13.78 -1.86
N SER A 37 2.69 -14.74 -2.80
CA SER A 37 1.60 -15.63 -3.17
C SER A 37 1.98 -17.08 -2.90
N LYS A 38 1.05 -18.01 -3.15
CA LYS A 38 1.35 -19.46 -3.09
C LYS A 38 2.40 -19.89 -4.13
N LYS A 39 2.55 -19.16 -5.23
CA LYS A 39 3.43 -19.51 -6.36
C LYS A 39 4.80 -18.86 -6.28
N GLY A 40 4.98 -17.83 -5.45
CA GLY A 40 6.25 -17.16 -5.31
C GLY A 40 6.19 -15.85 -4.55
N ARG A 41 7.25 -15.06 -4.70
CA ARG A 41 7.38 -13.74 -4.08
C ARG A 41 8.04 -12.77 -5.04
N THR A 42 7.75 -11.48 -4.87
CA THR A 42 8.45 -10.42 -5.59
C THR A 42 9.85 -10.18 -5.04
N THR A 43 10.68 -9.49 -5.82
CA THR A 43 11.82 -8.72 -5.31
C THR A 43 11.34 -7.55 -4.45
N ASP A 44 12.28 -6.73 -3.98
CA ASP A 44 11.98 -5.53 -3.21
C ASP A 44 11.20 -4.54 -4.09
N LEU A 45 10.03 -4.13 -3.59
CA LEU A 45 9.14 -3.15 -4.21
C LEU A 45 8.90 -1.99 -3.25
N THR A 46 8.29 -0.93 -3.75
CA THR A 46 7.81 0.20 -2.95
C THR A 46 6.34 0.42 -3.20
N GLY A 47 5.56 0.62 -2.14
CA GLY A 47 4.14 0.99 -2.22
C GLY A 47 3.89 2.36 -1.60
N LEU A 48 2.97 3.12 -2.20
CA LEU A 48 2.53 4.42 -1.69
C LEU A 48 1.55 4.21 -0.53
N LEU A 49 1.85 4.74 0.65
CA LEU A 49 0.85 4.85 1.71
C LEU A 49 -0.19 5.91 1.36
N ASP A 50 -1.43 5.49 1.16
CA ASP A 50 -2.51 6.35 0.67
C ASP A 50 -3.76 6.18 1.53
N SER A 51 -3.97 7.09 2.48
CA SER A 51 -5.18 7.11 3.32
C SER A 51 -6.47 7.41 2.54
N GLY A 52 -6.35 7.90 1.30
CA GLY A 52 -7.47 8.14 0.39
C GLY A 52 -8.03 6.86 -0.25
N SER A 53 -7.26 5.77 -0.22
CA SER A 53 -7.66 4.46 -0.74
C SER A 53 -8.22 3.57 0.38
N ASP A 54 -9.27 2.81 0.08
CA ASP A 54 -9.90 1.88 1.03
C ASP A 54 -9.01 0.66 1.33
N GLY A 55 -8.43 0.06 0.30
CA GLY A 55 -7.62 -1.14 0.40
C GLY A 55 -6.35 -1.07 -0.43
N ILE A 56 -5.73 -2.22 -0.63
CA ILE A 56 -4.49 -2.33 -1.42
C ILE A 56 -4.83 -2.47 -2.89
N ILE A 57 -4.15 -1.70 -3.73
CA ILE A 57 -4.21 -1.83 -5.19
C ILE A 57 -2.82 -2.25 -5.70
N ILE A 58 -2.77 -3.30 -6.52
CA ILE A 58 -1.55 -3.75 -7.18
C ILE A 58 -1.72 -3.72 -8.71
N PRO A 59 -0.69 -3.33 -9.47
CA PRO A 59 -0.76 -3.36 -10.92
C PRO A 59 -0.86 -4.78 -11.49
N HIS A 60 -1.55 -4.92 -12.62
CA HIS A 60 -1.87 -6.22 -13.22
C HIS A 60 -0.61 -7.05 -13.56
N GLY A 61 0.48 -6.40 -14.02
CA GLY A 61 1.74 -7.09 -14.30
C GLY A 61 2.34 -7.79 -13.07
N ILE A 62 2.17 -7.22 -11.87
CA ILE A 62 2.63 -7.82 -10.62
C ILE A 62 1.76 -9.02 -10.25
N ALA A 63 0.44 -8.90 -10.43
CA ALA A 63 -0.50 -9.99 -10.20
C ALA A 63 -0.20 -11.19 -11.11
N GLN A 64 0.10 -10.93 -12.39
CA GLN A 64 0.52 -11.95 -13.36
C GLN A 64 1.86 -12.59 -12.96
N TYR A 65 2.86 -11.78 -12.59
CA TYR A 65 4.17 -12.29 -12.15
C TYR A 65 4.04 -13.23 -10.95
N LEU A 66 3.18 -12.89 -9.98
CA LEU A 66 2.90 -13.72 -8.81
C LEU A 66 1.97 -14.90 -9.10
N GLY A 67 1.44 -14.99 -10.33
CA GLY A 67 0.48 -16.00 -10.76
C GLY A 67 -0.79 -16.02 -9.91
N LEU A 68 -1.27 -14.84 -9.48
CA LEU A 68 -2.46 -14.71 -8.66
C LEU A 68 -3.70 -15.26 -9.36
N GLU A 69 -4.59 -15.86 -8.58
CA GLU A 69 -5.93 -16.24 -9.04
C GLU A 69 -6.79 -14.98 -9.01
N LEU A 70 -7.30 -14.55 -10.16
CA LEU A 70 -8.04 -13.31 -10.33
C LEU A 70 -9.54 -13.60 -10.40
N GLU A 71 -10.31 -12.91 -9.57
CA GLU A 71 -11.77 -12.98 -9.57
C GLU A 71 -12.35 -11.63 -10.02
N ASP A 72 -13.42 -11.64 -10.81
CA ASP A 72 -14.13 -10.41 -11.13
C ASP A 72 -14.74 -9.81 -9.86
N ALA A 73 -14.56 -8.50 -9.69
CA ALA A 73 -15.10 -7.76 -8.56
C ALA A 73 -15.84 -6.51 -9.05
N PRO A 74 -16.75 -5.95 -8.24
CA PRO A 74 -17.38 -4.67 -8.57
C PRO A 74 -16.32 -3.60 -8.88
N PRO A 75 -16.60 -2.69 -9.85
CA PRO A 75 -15.70 -1.60 -10.19
C PRO A 75 -15.28 -0.81 -8.95
N MET A 76 -14.02 -0.38 -8.92
CA MET A 76 -13.54 0.52 -7.88
C MET A 76 -13.79 1.97 -8.28
N LYS A 77 -14.19 2.79 -7.31
CA LYS A 77 -14.26 4.24 -7.49
C LYS A 77 -12.89 4.84 -7.35
N VAL A 78 -12.46 5.64 -8.32
CA VAL A 78 -11.18 6.36 -8.24
C VAL A 78 -11.38 7.84 -7.97
N ALA A 79 -10.31 8.50 -7.54
CA ALA A 79 -10.28 9.95 -7.42
C ALA A 79 -10.70 10.59 -8.76
N GLY A 80 -11.66 11.51 -8.73
CA GLY A 80 -12.27 12.12 -9.92
C GLY A 80 -13.67 11.57 -10.27
N GLY A 81 -14.17 10.58 -9.52
CA GLY A 81 -15.57 10.13 -9.62
C GLY A 81 -15.85 9.12 -10.74
N ASN A 82 -14.82 8.64 -11.41
CA ASN A 82 -14.92 7.58 -12.40
C ASN A 82 -14.85 6.20 -11.73
N ASP A 83 -15.47 5.22 -12.38
CA ASP A 83 -15.36 3.81 -12.00
C ASP A 83 -14.35 3.11 -12.91
N ILE A 84 -13.50 2.27 -12.31
CA ILE A 84 -12.54 1.42 -13.01
C ILE A 84 -12.87 -0.03 -12.73
N GLU A 85 -13.08 -0.79 -13.79
CA GLU A 85 -13.19 -2.25 -13.73
C GLU A 85 -11.96 -2.88 -13.07
N ARG A 86 -12.17 -3.83 -12.17
CA ARG A 86 -11.08 -4.49 -11.44
C ARG A 86 -11.31 -5.99 -11.30
N TRP A 87 -10.22 -6.70 -11.06
CA TRP A 87 -10.23 -7.99 -10.41
C TRP A 87 -9.90 -7.84 -8.92
N THR A 88 -10.10 -8.92 -8.18
CA THR A 88 -9.60 -9.08 -6.83
C THR A 88 -8.78 -10.37 -6.68
N SER A 89 -7.93 -10.41 -5.66
CA SER A 89 -7.17 -11.61 -5.27
C SER A 89 -6.71 -11.55 -3.80
N GLU A 90 -6.14 -12.65 -3.31
CA GLU A 90 -5.44 -12.72 -2.04
C GLU A 90 -3.92 -12.63 -2.24
N VAL A 91 -3.24 -11.84 -1.39
CA VAL A 91 -1.77 -11.75 -1.36
C VAL A 91 -1.30 -11.43 0.07
N SER A 92 -0.11 -11.90 0.47
CA SER A 92 0.51 -11.41 1.71
C SER A 92 1.46 -10.26 1.38
N ILE A 93 1.40 -9.18 2.15
CA ILE A 93 2.40 -8.10 2.14
C ILE A 93 3.42 -8.35 3.24
N VAL A 94 4.71 -8.22 2.91
CA VAL A 94 5.78 -8.18 3.92
C VAL A 94 6.44 -6.82 3.93
N LEU A 95 6.36 -6.11 5.07
CA LEU A 95 6.95 -4.78 5.21
C LEU A 95 8.47 -4.83 5.47
N GLY A 96 9.21 -3.96 4.79
CA GLY A 96 10.67 -3.83 4.90
C GLY A 96 11.12 -2.87 6.02
N ARG A 97 12.21 -3.21 6.70
CA ARG A 97 12.90 -2.41 7.73
C ARG A 97 14.40 -2.66 7.69
N GLY A 98 15.18 -1.66 7.29
CA GLY A 98 16.65 -1.72 7.32
C GLY A 98 17.23 -2.94 6.58
N GLY A 99 16.69 -3.26 5.40
CA GLY A 99 17.08 -4.42 4.59
C GLY A 99 16.51 -5.76 5.05
N ARG A 100 15.68 -5.80 6.10
CA ARG A 100 14.97 -7.00 6.57
C ARG A 100 13.48 -6.89 6.29
N TYR A 101 12.80 -8.03 6.13
CA TYR A 101 11.38 -8.11 5.85
C TYR A 101 10.74 -8.93 6.97
N THR A 102 9.86 -8.31 7.78
CA THR A 102 9.54 -8.82 9.13
C THR A 102 8.06 -9.11 9.36
N ASP A 103 7.17 -8.25 8.88
CA ASP A 103 5.75 -8.32 9.18
C ASP A 103 4.98 -8.81 7.96
N GLU A 104 4.68 -10.12 7.93
CA GLU A 104 3.84 -10.73 6.90
C GLU A 104 2.36 -10.57 7.25
N ILE A 105 1.69 -9.72 6.51
CA ILE A 105 0.28 -9.35 6.68
C ILE A 105 -0.50 -9.97 5.53
N ARG A 106 -1.38 -10.92 5.84
CA ARG A 106 -2.26 -11.54 4.83
C ARG A 106 -3.38 -10.56 4.45
N CYS A 107 -3.45 -10.21 3.18
CA CYS A 107 -4.50 -9.37 2.60
C CYS A 107 -5.48 -10.29 1.87
N ARG A 108 -6.72 -10.35 2.38
CA ARG A 108 -7.78 -11.21 1.81
C ARG A 108 -8.40 -10.63 0.54
N GLU A 109 -8.23 -9.34 0.33
CA GLU A 109 -8.72 -8.68 -0.86
C GLU A 109 -7.72 -7.59 -1.24
N VAL A 110 -7.18 -7.69 -2.45
CA VAL A 110 -6.44 -6.61 -3.11
C VAL A 110 -7.06 -6.33 -4.46
N GLY A 111 -7.18 -5.07 -4.84
CA GLY A 111 -7.70 -4.67 -6.15
C GLY A 111 -6.62 -4.74 -7.22
N ILE A 112 -7.00 -5.24 -8.39
CA ILE A 112 -6.15 -5.27 -9.58
C ILE A 112 -6.92 -4.58 -10.72
N PRO A 113 -6.56 -3.36 -11.13
CA PRO A 113 -7.30 -2.66 -12.17
C PRO A 113 -7.14 -3.39 -13.52
N LYS A 114 -8.23 -3.46 -14.31
CA LYS A 114 -8.19 -4.02 -15.66
C LYS A 114 -7.54 -3.07 -16.68
N VAL A 115 -7.44 -1.79 -16.33
CA VAL A 115 -6.85 -0.73 -17.17
C VAL A 115 -5.91 0.16 -16.37
N GLY A 116 -4.87 0.66 -17.03
CA GLY A 116 -3.83 1.46 -16.39
C GLY A 116 -2.78 0.63 -15.65
N ASP A 117 -1.76 1.31 -15.15
CA ASP A 117 -0.64 0.71 -14.41
C ASP A 117 -0.29 1.61 -13.21
N PRO A 118 -1.16 1.69 -12.19
CA PRO A 118 -0.91 2.56 -11.05
C PRO A 118 0.28 2.03 -10.23
N PRO A 119 0.94 2.89 -9.44
CA PRO A 119 1.84 2.39 -8.41
C PRO A 119 1.07 1.48 -7.44
N ILE A 120 1.80 0.65 -6.68
CA ILE A 120 1.19 -0.10 -5.59
C ILE A 120 0.63 0.91 -4.58
N LEU A 121 -0.68 0.88 -4.35
CA LEU A 121 -1.34 1.70 -3.34
C LEU A 121 -1.57 0.86 -2.09
N ILE A 122 -1.22 1.40 -0.94
CA ILE A 122 -1.45 0.82 0.37
C ILE A 122 -2.51 1.67 1.07
N GLY A 123 -3.76 1.27 0.87
CA GLY A 123 -4.93 1.89 1.49
C GLY A 123 -5.12 1.51 2.96
N ARG A 124 -6.27 1.90 3.49
CA ARG A 124 -6.63 1.73 4.90
C ARG A 124 -6.59 0.27 5.35
N GLU A 125 -7.23 -0.63 4.63
CA GLU A 125 -7.30 -2.03 5.00
C GLU A 125 -6.16 -2.88 4.37
N PRO A 126 -5.45 -3.72 5.15
CA PRO A 126 -5.50 -3.86 6.61
C PRO A 126 -4.47 -2.96 7.34
N ILE A 127 -3.66 -2.19 6.61
CA ILE A 127 -2.44 -1.59 7.16
C ILE A 127 -2.74 -0.52 8.22
N PHE A 128 -3.69 0.37 7.97
CA PHE A 128 -4.04 1.45 8.90
C PHE A 128 -4.82 0.94 10.12
N ASP A 129 -5.47 -0.23 10.02
CA ASP A 129 -6.10 -0.87 11.18
C ASP A 129 -5.05 -1.46 12.14
N LEU A 130 -3.94 -1.92 11.59
CA LEU A 130 -2.84 -2.53 12.34
C LEU A 130 -1.85 -1.51 12.90
N TYR A 131 -1.82 -0.30 12.34
CA TYR A 131 -0.84 0.73 12.66
C TYR A 131 -1.47 2.11 12.86
N GLU A 132 -1.04 2.82 13.91
CA GLU A 132 -1.14 4.27 13.95
C GLU A 132 -0.15 4.85 12.94
N VAL A 133 -0.66 5.27 11.78
CA VAL A 133 0.12 5.90 10.71
C VAL A 133 0.10 7.42 10.89
N THR A 134 1.28 8.04 10.89
CA THR A 134 1.44 9.50 11.02
C THR A 134 2.35 10.02 9.92
N PHE A 135 1.80 10.88 9.07
CA PHE A 135 2.54 11.63 8.05
C PHE A 135 3.08 12.93 8.69
N ILE A 136 4.40 13.10 8.68
CA ILE A 136 5.08 14.27 9.23
C ILE A 136 5.71 15.03 8.07
N GLU A 137 4.88 15.80 7.36
CA GLU A 137 5.24 16.51 6.12
C GLU A 137 6.43 17.46 6.29
N ALA A 138 6.47 18.21 7.41
CA ALA A 138 7.57 19.11 7.72
C ALA A 138 8.94 18.39 7.80
N GLU A 139 8.94 17.11 8.15
CA GLU A 139 10.13 16.26 8.20
C GLU A 139 10.26 15.35 6.98
N ARG A 140 9.24 15.29 6.11
CA ARG A 140 9.12 14.33 5.01
C ARG A 140 9.33 12.90 5.49
N THR A 141 8.65 12.54 6.58
CA THR A 141 8.69 11.18 7.12
C THR A 141 7.30 10.62 7.39
N VAL A 142 7.19 9.30 7.41
CA VAL A 142 6.02 8.58 7.90
C VAL A 142 6.43 7.70 9.08
N SER A 143 5.66 7.74 10.16
CA SER A 143 5.78 6.86 11.32
C SER A 143 4.62 5.88 11.31
N MET A 144 4.90 4.60 11.53
CA MET A 144 3.88 3.57 11.71
C MET A 144 4.14 2.88 13.05
N LYS A 145 3.23 3.03 14.01
CA LYS A 145 3.34 2.38 15.33
C LYS A 145 2.26 1.30 15.43
N PRO A 146 2.58 0.05 15.83
CA PRO A 146 1.56 -0.97 15.99
C PRO A 146 0.42 -0.47 16.87
N TYR A 147 -0.80 -0.50 16.35
CA TYR A 147 -1.96 -0.05 17.10
C TYR A 147 -2.25 -1.06 18.23
N LYS A 148 -2.45 -0.53 19.43
CA LYS A 148 -2.86 -1.31 20.60
C LYS A 148 -4.16 -0.72 21.10
N PRO A 149 -5.32 -1.36 20.84
CA PRO A 149 -6.57 -0.84 21.35
C PRO A 149 -6.47 -0.72 22.87
N LYS A 150 -6.79 0.46 23.40
CA LYS A 150 -6.93 0.63 24.85
C LYS A 150 -8.02 -0.34 25.29
N LYS A 151 -7.70 -1.27 26.21
CA LYS A 151 -8.73 -2.11 26.85
C LYS A 151 -9.79 -1.15 27.40
N GLY A 152 -10.96 -1.12 26.78
CA GLY A 152 -12.09 -0.37 27.30
C GLY A 152 -12.34 -0.84 28.72
N LYS A 153 -12.41 0.09 29.68
CA LYS A 153 -13.00 -0.22 30.98
C LYS A 153 -14.41 -0.72 30.66
N GLY A 154 -14.66 -2.01 30.88
CA GLY A 154 -15.98 -2.61 30.71
C GLY A 154 -16.98 -1.73 31.44
N LYS A 155 -17.98 -1.22 30.71
CA LYS A 155 -19.19 -0.72 31.36
C LYS A 155 -19.80 -1.93 32.07
N ARG A 156 -19.74 -1.91 33.39
CA ARG A 156 -20.55 -2.75 34.26
C ARG A 156 -22.02 -2.39 34.09
#